data_AF-A0A1G7JYI1-F1
#
_entry.id   AF-A0A1G7JYI1-F1
#
_cell.length_a   1.000
_cell.length_b   1.000
_cell.length_c   1.000
_cell.angle_alpha   90.00
_cell.angle_beta   90.00
_cell.angle_gamma   90.00
#
_symmetry.space_group_name_H-M   'P 1'
#
loop_
_entity.id
_entity.type
_entity.pdbx_description
1 polymer ?
#
loop_
_entity_poly.entity_id
_entity_poly.type
_entity_poly.pdbx_seq_one_letter_code
_entity_poly.pdbx_strand_id
1 'polypeptide(L)'
;MRIYRLLICIILVSCSDKNNSASDNASDLQVDTLTFTSRGFNSGHKLKLTSDNQFIDENYWASCFGGGGKQIVSGTYISENKKSILTPKTVEYIESPMLEGDTILKKRIFNYNPDSLKIKTDYYLVEWRRNKYLLSENTYPIIEDENDFIRFAQYFNSESRRFKFDGFLYIDNEHTCDSLNPNFDYKQIPKKWRKYFLDKPISIEINKLLKVERIKDEYADGFYCQVELNKGEKDSVFNGLYFKNKTSRLTLFIDSTSQNNSYVTVYMSKDKNPKSLIGIELRTRWE
;
A
#
# COMPACT_ATOMS: atom_id res chain seq x y z
N MET A 1 25.53 -78.29 34.29
CA MET A 1 25.64 -77.30 33.19
C MET A 1 25.29 -75.93 33.77
N ARG A 2 26.28 -75.16 34.26
CA ARG A 2 26.64 -73.78 33.80
C ARG A 2 25.41 -72.93 33.42
N ILE A 3 24.95 -71.98 34.26
CA ILE A 3 25.33 -70.55 34.34
C ILE A 3 25.24 -69.90 32.93
N TYR A 4 24.39 -68.91 32.67
CA TYR A 4 24.65 -67.50 33.01
C TYR A 4 23.41 -66.69 33.42
N ARG A 5 23.56 -66.01 34.56
CA ARG A 5 22.91 -64.74 34.90
C ARG A 5 23.39 -63.69 33.90
N LEU A 6 22.48 -62.90 33.32
CA LEU A 6 22.84 -61.59 32.78
C LEU A 6 22.17 -60.51 33.63
N LEU A 7 23.03 -59.83 34.38
CA LEU A 7 22.80 -58.65 35.18
C LEU A 7 23.01 -57.45 34.24
N ILE A 8 22.06 -56.53 34.12
CA ILE A 8 22.34 -55.19 33.58
C ILE A 8 21.82 -54.16 34.57
N CYS A 9 22.79 -53.39 35.08
CA CYS A 9 22.70 -52.44 36.15
C CYS A 9 21.87 -51.21 35.80
N ILE A 10 21.07 -50.82 36.78
CA ILE A 10 20.53 -49.47 36.97
C ILE A 10 21.71 -48.54 37.29
N ILE A 11 21.91 -47.50 36.48
CA ILE A 11 22.72 -46.34 36.88
C ILE A 11 21.75 -45.15 36.96
N LEU A 12 21.26 -44.90 38.17
CA LEU A 12 20.66 -43.64 38.56
C LEU A 12 21.80 -42.66 38.85
N VAL A 13 22.08 -41.76 37.91
CA VAL A 13 22.90 -40.58 38.22
C VAL A 13 21.98 -39.54 38.82
N SER A 14 21.93 -39.56 40.15
CA SER A 14 21.54 -38.43 40.99
C SER A 14 22.61 -37.34 40.83
N CYS A 15 22.19 -36.14 40.41
CA CYS A 15 22.96 -34.92 40.61
C CYS A 15 22.21 -34.04 41.58
N SER A 16 22.94 -33.71 42.64
CA SER A 16 22.57 -33.02 43.86
C SER A 16 22.12 -31.58 43.67
N ASP A 17 21.21 -31.16 44.54
CA ASP A 17 20.89 -29.76 44.83
C ASP A 17 22.15 -28.92 45.09
N LYS A 18 22.28 -27.83 44.33
CA LYS A 18 23.09 -26.67 44.69
C LYS A 18 22.17 -25.46 44.76
N ASN A 19 21.99 -24.95 45.98
CA ASN A 19 21.52 -23.59 46.24
C ASN A 19 22.34 -22.60 45.41
N ASN A 20 21.68 -21.89 44.50
CA ASN A 20 22.17 -20.64 43.95
C ASN A 20 21.03 -19.62 44.00
N SER A 21 21.31 -18.58 44.78
CA SER A 21 20.84 -17.19 44.69
C SER A 21 19.84 -16.84 43.59
N ALA A 22 18.80 -16.12 44.01
CA ALA A 22 17.92 -15.29 43.20
C ALA A 22 18.57 -14.76 41.92
N SER A 23 18.05 -15.20 40.78
CA SER A 23 17.90 -14.32 39.63
C SER A 23 16.40 -14.31 39.32
N ASP A 24 15.80 -13.13 39.44
CA ASP A 24 14.52 -12.81 38.85
C ASP A 24 14.53 -13.32 37.40
N ASN A 25 13.88 -14.44 37.15
CA ASN A 25 13.42 -14.78 35.81
C ASN A 25 12.23 -13.86 35.55
N ALA A 26 12.51 -12.57 35.35
CA ALA A 26 11.73 -11.77 34.42
C ALA A 26 11.80 -12.57 33.12
N SER A 27 10.77 -13.37 32.86
CA SER A 27 10.52 -13.84 31.51
C SER A 27 10.59 -12.60 30.63
N ASP A 28 11.60 -12.51 29.77
CA ASP A 28 11.60 -11.55 28.68
C ASP A 28 10.26 -11.75 27.97
N LEU A 29 9.31 -10.89 28.28
CA LEU A 29 7.98 -10.91 27.70
C LEU A 29 8.21 -10.65 26.22
N GLN A 30 8.16 -11.71 25.41
CA GLN A 30 8.30 -11.61 23.98
C GLN A 30 7.13 -10.74 23.48
N VAL A 31 7.44 -9.50 23.10
CA VAL A 31 6.45 -8.56 22.59
C VAL A 31 6.22 -8.89 21.11
N ASP A 32 5.08 -9.50 20.80
CA ASP A 32 4.68 -9.77 19.42
C ASP A 32 4.52 -8.45 18.66
N THR A 33 5.03 -8.39 17.44
CA THR A 33 5.02 -7.17 16.62
C THR A 33 4.40 -7.44 15.26
N LEU A 34 3.27 -6.80 14.97
CA LEU A 34 2.73 -6.72 13.62
C LEU A 34 3.42 -5.61 12.85
N THR A 35 3.91 -5.89 11.65
CA THR A 35 4.65 -4.94 10.83
C THR A 35 3.97 -4.76 9.48
N PHE A 36 3.42 -3.58 9.24
CA PHE A 36 2.90 -3.18 7.93
C PHE A 36 3.93 -2.34 7.18
N THR A 37 4.00 -2.49 5.86
CA THR A 37 4.96 -1.76 5.03
C THR A 37 4.37 -1.25 3.73
N SER A 38 4.94 -0.18 3.20
CA SER A 38 4.82 0.29 1.82
C SER A 38 6.21 0.62 1.30
N ARG A 39 6.48 0.35 0.03
CA ARG A 39 7.82 0.55 -0.59
C ARG A 39 7.68 1.27 -1.91
N GLY A 40 8.26 2.46 -2.01
CA GLY A 40 8.47 3.18 -3.27
C GLY A 40 9.90 2.99 -3.80
N PHE A 41 10.21 3.65 -4.90
CA PHE A 41 11.53 3.55 -5.55
C PHE A 41 12.68 4.05 -4.66
N ASN A 42 12.53 5.24 -4.08
CA ASN A 42 13.50 5.85 -3.15
C ASN A 42 12.83 6.29 -1.84
N SER A 43 11.75 5.64 -1.44
CA SER A 43 11.00 5.97 -0.23
C SER A 43 10.35 4.71 0.33
N GLY A 44 9.93 4.79 1.58
CA GLY A 44 9.14 3.73 2.18
C GLY A 44 8.53 4.14 3.49
N HIS A 45 7.54 3.36 3.89
CA HIS A 45 6.74 3.56 5.09
C HIS A 45 6.60 2.23 5.81
N LYS A 46 6.77 2.23 7.12
CA LYS A 46 6.67 1.05 7.97
C LYS A 46 5.94 1.42 9.25
N LEU A 47 4.86 0.72 9.55
CA LEU A 47 4.15 0.84 10.83
C LEU A 47 4.29 -0.48 11.59
N LYS A 48 4.90 -0.40 12.77
CA LYS A 48 4.96 -1.50 13.73
C LYS A 48 3.93 -1.28 14.83
N LEU A 49 3.14 -2.30 15.12
CA LEU A 49 2.20 -2.35 16.23
C LEU A 49 2.62 -3.49 17.16
N THR A 50 2.96 -3.17 18.40
CA THR A 50 3.45 -4.13 19.39
C THR A 50 2.32 -4.60 20.31
N SER A 51 2.44 -5.80 20.88
CA SER A 51 1.41 -6.39 21.75
C SER A 51 1.20 -5.67 23.08
N ASP A 52 2.11 -4.78 23.47
CA ASP A 52 2.02 -3.88 24.63
C ASP A 52 1.42 -2.49 24.28
N ASN A 53 0.67 -2.42 23.17
CA ASN A 53 -0.07 -1.24 22.71
C ASN A 53 0.83 -0.03 22.36
N GLN A 54 2.09 -0.26 21.98
CA GLN A 54 2.96 0.78 21.41
C GLN A 54 3.00 0.71 19.88
N PHE A 55 3.28 1.84 19.23
CA PHE A 55 3.54 1.87 17.80
C PHE A 55 4.84 2.58 17.46
N ILE A 56 5.39 2.21 16.30
CA ILE A 56 6.49 2.90 15.64
C ILE A 56 6.11 3.08 14.17
N ASP A 57 5.89 4.32 13.76
CA ASP A 57 5.62 4.74 12.39
C ASP A 57 6.89 5.33 11.79
N GLU A 58 7.46 4.68 10.79
CA GLU A 58 8.74 5.02 10.18
C GLU A 58 8.52 5.37 8.71
N ASN A 59 8.85 6.60 8.33
CA ASN A 59 8.90 7.06 6.94
C ASN A 59 10.33 7.39 6.57
N TYR A 60 10.77 7.00 5.37
CA TYR A 60 12.07 7.39 4.84
C TYR A 60 11.96 7.80 3.37
N TRP A 61 12.87 8.68 2.95
CA TRP A 61 13.00 9.11 1.56
C TRP A 61 14.47 9.39 1.25
N ALA A 62 14.84 9.17 0.00
CA ALA A 62 16.14 9.50 -0.57
C ALA A 62 15.93 10.25 -1.89
N SER A 63 16.75 11.25 -2.14
CA SER A 63 16.72 11.98 -3.41
C SER A 63 17.66 11.31 -4.42
N CYS A 64 17.26 11.31 -5.70
CA CYS A 64 18.11 10.82 -6.80
C CYS A 64 19.40 11.64 -6.97
N PHE A 65 19.45 12.85 -6.41
CA PHE A 65 20.58 13.78 -6.49
C PHE A 65 21.40 13.81 -5.20
N GLY A 66 21.24 12.81 -4.32
CA GLY A 66 21.88 12.76 -3.00
C GLY A 66 20.99 13.33 -1.88
N GLY A 67 21.33 13.02 -0.64
CA GLY A 67 20.55 13.40 0.55
C GLY A 67 19.26 12.59 0.75
N GLY A 68 18.53 12.93 1.80
CA GLY A 68 17.30 12.23 2.19
C GLY A 68 16.97 12.44 3.66
N GLY A 69 16.08 11.61 4.17
CA GLY A 69 15.78 11.63 5.58
C GLY A 69 14.92 10.48 6.02
N LYS A 70 14.74 10.45 7.34
CA LYS A 70 13.97 9.45 8.05
C LYS A 70 13.19 10.14 9.16
N GLN A 71 11.90 9.87 9.22
CA GLN A 71 11.02 10.26 10.29
C GLN A 71 10.56 9.00 11.03
N ILE A 72 10.64 9.02 12.36
CA ILE A 72 10.09 7.98 13.22
C ILE A 72 9.13 8.65 14.20
N VAL A 73 7.88 8.24 14.21
CA VAL A 73 6.89 8.68 15.19
C VAL A 73 6.53 7.50 16.06
N SER A 74 6.56 7.69 17.38
CA SER A 74 6.20 6.64 18.34
C SER A 74 5.17 7.13 19.34
N GLY A 75 4.44 6.18 19.91
CA GLY A 75 3.38 6.45 20.87
C GLY A 75 2.58 5.19 21.18
N THR A 76 1.36 5.38 21.63
CA THR A 76 0.44 4.28 21.98
C THR A 76 -0.62 4.11 20.91
N TYR A 77 -1.22 2.93 20.81
CA TYR A 77 -2.38 2.72 19.95
C TYR A 77 -3.46 1.90 20.65
N ILE A 78 -4.68 2.01 20.15
CA ILE A 78 -5.81 1.15 20.52
C ILE A 78 -6.34 0.52 19.23
N SER A 79 -6.65 -0.77 19.28
CA SER A 79 -7.25 -1.52 18.17
C SER A 79 -8.54 -2.19 18.60
N GLU A 80 -9.66 -1.76 18.02
CA GLU A 80 -10.99 -2.30 18.30
C GLU A 80 -11.80 -2.39 17.00
N ASN A 81 -12.56 -3.47 16.81
CA ASN A 81 -13.49 -3.61 15.68
C ASN A 81 -12.86 -3.33 14.29
N LYS A 82 -11.65 -3.87 14.03
CA LYS A 82 -10.87 -3.63 12.80
C LYS A 82 -10.48 -2.17 12.57
N LYS A 83 -10.48 -1.33 13.59
CA LYS A 83 -9.95 0.04 13.54
C LYS A 83 -8.78 0.17 14.49
N SER A 84 -7.76 0.89 14.06
CA SER A 84 -6.62 1.25 14.89
C SER A 84 -6.49 2.76 14.97
N ILE A 85 -6.39 3.29 16.18
CA ILE A 85 -6.20 4.71 16.46
C ILE A 85 -4.84 4.88 17.13
N LEU A 86 -3.95 5.62 16.48
CA LEU A 86 -2.63 5.96 16.98
C LEU A 86 -2.70 7.25 17.79
N THR A 87 -2.03 7.26 18.94
CA THR A 87 -1.81 8.45 19.78
C THR A 87 -0.31 8.76 19.82
N PRO A 88 0.19 9.59 18.88
CA PRO A 88 1.59 9.96 18.82
C PRO A 88 2.07 10.68 20.07
N LYS A 89 3.33 10.43 20.45
CA LYS A 89 3.98 11.08 21.60
C LYS A 89 5.30 11.72 21.22
N THR A 90 6.13 11.02 20.45
CA THR A 90 7.50 11.45 20.15
C THR A 90 7.76 11.38 18.66
N VAL A 91 8.52 12.34 18.15
CA VAL A 91 9.05 12.36 16.79
C VAL A 91 10.56 12.37 16.85
N GLU A 92 11.18 11.44 16.12
CA GLU A 92 12.59 11.47 15.78
C GLU A 92 12.72 11.78 14.28
N TYR A 93 13.44 12.84 13.96
CA TYR A 93 13.71 13.27 12.59
C TYR A 93 15.21 13.23 12.33
N ILE A 94 15.61 12.51 11.28
CA ILE A 94 16.98 12.36 10.83
C ILE A 94 17.05 12.91 9.41
N GLU A 95 17.89 13.92 9.21
CA GLU A 95 18.14 14.51 7.89
C GLU A 95 19.55 14.14 7.42
N SER A 96 19.63 13.66 6.18
CA SER A 96 20.87 13.44 5.45
C SER A 96 21.01 14.55 4.42
N PRO A 97 21.95 15.49 4.57
CA PRO A 97 22.11 16.60 3.65
C PRO A 97 22.58 16.16 2.26
N MET A 98 22.35 17.02 1.27
CA MET A 98 22.67 16.78 -0.15
C MET A 98 24.13 17.02 -0.53
N LEU A 99 24.86 17.86 0.21
CA LEU A 99 26.15 18.40 -0.23
C LEU A 99 27.33 17.57 0.26
N GLU A 100 28.27 17.26 -0.65
CA GLU A 100 29.58 16.71 -0.30
C GLU A 100 30.30 17.66 0.68
N GLY A 101 30.50 17.20 1.91
CA GLY A 101 31.19 17.93 2.97
C GLY A 101 30.41 18.04 4.29
N ASP A 102 29.09 17.90 4.25
CA ASP A 102 28.24 17.93 5.44
C ASP A 102 27.86 16.48 5.81
N THR A 103 28.81 15.69 6.31
CA THR A 103 28.58 14.26 6.65
C THR A 103 27.78 14.04 7.94
N ILE A 104 27.39 15.12 8.62
CA ILE A 104 26.75 15.04 9.93
C ILE A 104 25.23 14.90 9.74
N LEU A 105 24.73 13.70 10.04
CA LEU A 105 23.30 13.45 10.17
C LEU A 105 22.72 14.38 11.23
N LYS A 106 21.73 15.19 10.86
CA LYS A 106 21.01 16.06 11.81
C LYS A 106 19.88 15.26 12.41
N LYS A 107 20.06 14.78 13.65
CA LYS A 107 19.03 14.10 14.43
C LYS A 107 18.35 15.08 15.40
N ARG A 108 17.02 15.11 15.39
CA ARG A 108 16.20 15.88 16.34
C ARG A 108 15.15 14.97 16.94
N ILE A 109 14.94 15.08 18.25
CA ILE A 109 13.86 14.40 18.97
C ILE A 109 13.01 15.46 19.64
N PHE A 110 11.70 15.40 19.45
CA PHE A 110 10.76 16.35 20.02
C PHE A 110 9.40 15.69 20.28
N ASN A 111 8.58 16.31 21.13
CA ASN A 111 7.22 15.85 21.39
C ASN A 111 6.34 16.10 20.16
N TYR A 112 5.47 15.14 19.86
CA TYR A 112 4.49 15.29 18.79
C TYR A 112 3.50 16.41 19.13
N ASN A 113 3.27 17.30 18.16
CA ASN A 113 2.28 18.38 18.25
C ASN A 113 1.58 18.55 16.88
N PRO A 114 0.47 19.31 16.80
CA PRO A 114 -0.26 19.51 15.55
C PRO A 114 0.54 20.16 14.41
N ASP A 115 1.62 20.88 14.71
CA ASP A 115 2.53 21.49 13.72
C ASP A 115 3.73 20.59 13.39
N SER A 116 3.81 19.41 14.00
CA SER A 116 4.82 18.39 13.71
C SER A 116 4.56 17.76 12.36
N LEU A 117 5.56 17.01 11.86
CA LEU A 117 5.43 16.18 10.67
C LEU A 117 4.29 15.17 10.87
N LYS A 118 3.09 15.50 10.37
CA LYS A 118 1.85 14.76 10.63
C LYS A 118 1.90 13.37 10.02
N ILE A 119 1.37 12.40 10.76
CA ILE A 119 1.12 11.04 10.27
C ILE A 119 -0.39 10.76 10.24
N LYS A 120 -0.79 9.75 9.47
CA LYS A 120 -2.13 9.17 9.56
C LYS A 120 -2.25 8.45 10.91
N THR A 121 -3.31 8.75 11.66
CA THR A 121 -3.56 8.18 12.99
C THR A 121 -4.71 7.19 13.01
N ASP A 122 -5.61 7.26 12.04
CA ASP A 122 -6.82 6.46 12.00
C ASP A 122 -6.79 5.50 10.82
N TYR A 123 -6.80 4.21 11.13
CA TYR A 123 -6.71 3.15 10.13
C TYR A 123 -7.85 2.16 10.26
N TYR A 124 -8.30 1.67 9.12
CA TYR A 124 -9.19 0.53 8.98
C TYR A 124 -8.39 -0.67 8.49
N LEU A 125 -8.52 -1.80 9.18
CA LEU A 125 -7.97 -3.07 8.76
C LEU A 125 -8.89 -3.70 7.71
N VAL A 126 -8.37 -3.82 6.50
CA VAL A 126 -9.01 -4.46 5.36
C VAL A 126 -8.25 -5.71 4.98
N GLU A 127 -8.97 -6.80 4.79
CA GLU A 127 -8.44 -8.09 4.37
C GLU A 127 -8.93 -8.36 2.95
N TRP A 128 -7.97 -8.59 2.05
CA TRP A 128 -8.25 -9.03 0.70
C TRP A 128 -7.23 -10.06 0.29
N ARG A 129 -7.71 -11.18 -0.25
CA ARG A 129 -6.91 -12.41 -0.41
C ARG A 129 -6.33 -12.81 0.94
N ARG A 130 -5.00 -12.97 1.03
CA ARG A 130 -4.30 -13.31 2.28
C ARG A 130 -3.54 -12.13 2.88
N ASN A 131 -3.74 -10.94 2.34
CA ASN A 131 -3.06 -9.73 2.78
C ASN A 131 -3.94 -8.90 3.71
N LYS A 132 -3.27 -8.18 4.60
CA LYS A 132 -3.87 -7.22 5.52
C LYS A 132 -3.42 -5.83 5.13
N TYR A 133 -4.36 -4.92 4.97
CA TYR A 133 -4.16 -3.55 4.54
C TYR A 133 -4.65 -2.59 5.63
N LEU A 134 -3.89 -1.55 5.91
CA LEU A 134 -4.34 -0.44 6.74
C LEU A 134 -4.69 0.73 5.84
N LEU A 135 -5.99 1.07 5.79
CA LEU A 135 -6.52 2.15 4.97
C LEU A 135 -6.95 3.32 5.86
N SER A 136 -6.44 4.50 5.56
CA SER A 136 -6.86 5.75 6.21
C SER A 136 -7.72 6.62 5.30
N GLU A 137 -8.69 7.31 5.90
CA GLU A 137 -9.41 8.39 5.22
C GLU A 137 -8.60 9.69 5.17
N ASN A 138 -7.61 9.83 6.06
CA ASN A 138 -6.80 11.04 6.18
C ASN A 138 -5.82 11.12 4.99
N THR A 139 -5.90 12.22 4.24
CA THR A 139 -4.98 12.56 3.16
C THR A 139 -3.88 13.47 3.71
N TYR A 140 -2.64 12.98 3.84
CA TYR A 140 -1.50 13.76 4.33
C TYR A 140 -0.18 13.11 3.89
N PRO A 141 0.86 13.90 3.57
CA PRO A 141 0.92 14.82 2.46
C PRO A 141 1.95 14.31 1.43
N ILE A 142 1.53 13.62 0.37
CA ILE A 142 2.39 13.37 -0.80
C ILE A 142 1.49 13.40 -2.04
N ILE A 143 1.36 14.60 -2.63
CA ILE A 143 1.06 14.93 -4.05
C ILE A 143 -0.25 14.39 -4.66
N GLU A 144 -0.90 13.39 -4.08
CA GLU A 144 -2.15 12.80 -4.55
C GLU A 144 -3.27 13.08 -3.55
N ASP A 145 -4.34 13.73 -4.03
CA ASP A 145 -5.54 14.11 -3.27
C ASP A 145 -6.44 12.91 -2.87
N GLU A 146 -6.02 11.68 -3.16
CA GLU A 146 -6.82 10.48 -2.96
C GLU A 146 -6.50 9.76 -1.64
N ASN A 147 -7.54 9.48 -0.84
CA ASN A 147 -7.40 8.69 0.38
C ASN A 147 -7.14 7.20 0.07
N ASP A 148 -6.76 6.43 1.09
CA ASP A 148 -6.33 5.04 0.91
C ASP A 148 -7.44 4.13 0.40
N PHE A 149 -8.72 4.44 0.64
CA PHE A 149 -9.82 3.64 0.12
C PHE A 149 -9.96 3.77 -1.39
N ILE A 150 -9.79 4.98 -1.94
CA ILE A 150 -9.87 5.22 -3.38
C ILE A 150 -8.69 4.52 -4.07
N ARG A 151 -7.48 4.70 -3.53
CA ARG A 151 -6.27 4.03 -4.04
C ARG A 151 -6.37 2.51 -3.96
N PHE A 152 -6.84 1.98 -2.83
CA PHE A 152 -7.05 0.54 -2.68
C PHE A 152 -8.13 0.03 -3.63
N ALA A 153 -9.18 0.80 -3.90
CA ALA A 153 -10.18 0.44 -4.90
C ALA A 153 -9.59 0.41 -6.33
N GLN A 154 -8.70 1.34 -6.69
CA GLN A 154 -7.98 1.27 -7.97
C GLN A 154 -7.09 0.02 -8.07
N TYR A 155 -6.38 -0.33 -7.00
CA TYR A 155 -5.61 -1.57 -6.93
C TYR A 155 -6.52 -2.80 -7.07
N PHE A 156 -7.61 -2.85 -6.32
CA PHE A 156 -8.59 -3.93 -6.34
C PHE A 156 -9.24 -4.11 -7.73
N ASN A 157 -9.63 -3.01 -8.37
CA ASN A 157 -10.32 -3.03 -9.66
C ASN A 157 -9.40 -3.36 -10.84
N SER A 158 -8.09 -3.13 -10.71
CA SER A 158 -7.13 -3.24 -11.82
C SER A 158 -6.09 -4.34 -11.69
N GLU A 159 -5.85 -4.79 -10.45
CA GLU A 159 -4.74 -5.65 -10.02
C GLU A 159 -3.36 -5.13 -10.45
N SER A 160 -3.26 -3.84 -10.76
CA SER A 160 -2.01 -3.24 -11.18
C SER A 160 -1.10 -3.04 -9.98
N ARG A 161 0.08 -3.67 -10.02
CA ARG A 161 1.13 -3.50 -8.99
C ARG A 161 1.55 -2.04 -8.80
N ARG A 162 1.35 -1.18 -9.81
CA ARG A 162 1.55 0.27 -9.70
C ARG A 162 0.81 0.85 -8.49
N PHE A 163 -0.43 0.44 -8.27
CA PHE A 163 -1.22 0.90 -7.13
C PHE A 163 -0.92 0.14 -5.83
N LYS A 164 -0.20 -1.00 -5.87
CA LYS A 164 0.19 -1.75 -4.67
C LYS A 164 1.34 -1.09 -3.91
N PHE A 165 2.29 -0.52 -4.65
CA PHE A 165 3.55 -0.04 -4.08
C PHE A 165 3.50 1.42 -3.62
N ASP A 166 2.57 2.19 -4.18
CA ASP A 166 2.42 3.62 -3.89
C ASP A 166 1.23 3.88 -2.93
N GLY A 167 1.49 3.83 -1.61
CA GLY A 167 0.79 4.73 -0.68
C GLY A 167 -0.04 4.14 0.46
N PHE A 168 -0.27 2.82 0.53
CA PHE A 168 -0.95 2.20 1.68
C PHE A 168 -0.13 1.08 2.33
N LEU A 169 -0.28 0.95 3.64
CA LEU A 169 0.44 0.01 4.48
C LEU A 169 -0.16 -1.39 4.37
N TYR A 170 0.66 -2.41 4.11
CA TYR A 170 0.20 -3.81 4.04
C TYR A 170 1.17 -4.82 4.64
N ILE A 171 0.65 -5.99 4.98
CA ILE A 171 1.40 -7.21 5.30
C ILE A 171 1.32 -8.13 4.08
N ASP A 172 2.46 -8.48 3.48
CA ASP A 172 2.55 -9.49 2.44
C ASP A 172 2.80 -10.86 3.06
N ASN A 173 1.92 -11.82 2.81
CA ASN A 173 2.13 -13.21 3.19
C ASN A 173 2.74 -13.96 2.00
N GLU A 174 4.02 -13.71 1.72
CA GLU A 174 4.76 -14.20 0.53
C GLU A 174 4.80 -15.75 0.37
N HIS A 175 4.39 -16.52 1.39
CA HIS A 175 4.55 -17.97 1.46
C HIS A 175 3.35 -18.80 1.02
N THR A 176 2.33 -18.22 0.36
CA THR A 176 1.14 -19.01 0.01
C THR A 176 0.60 -18.73 -1.39
N CYS A 177 0.35 -19.80 -2.15
CA CYS A 177 -0.30 -19.73 -3.46
C CYS A 177 -1.71 -19.14 -3.34
N ASP A 178 -1.95 -18.04 -4.05
CA ASP A 178 -3.25 -17.39 -4.14
C ASP A 178 -4.28 -18.32 -4.80
N SER A 179 -5.47 -18.41 -4.21
CA SER A 179 -6.65 -18.75 -5.01
C SER A 179 -6.97 -17.54 -5.87
N LEU A 180 -7.11 -17.72 -7.19
CA LEU A 180 -7.23 -16.63 -8.17
C LEU A 180 -8.44 -15.69 -7.99
N ASN A 181 -9.39 -15.99 -7.10
CA ASN A 181 -10.54 -15.12 -6.83
C ASN A 181 -11.21 -15.42 -5.47
N PRO A 182 -10.73 -14.85 -4.35
CA PRO A 182 -11.48 -14.92 -3.10
C PRO A 182 -12.60 -13.88 -3.11
N ASN A 183 -13.77 -14.25 -2.59
CA ASN A 183 -14.85 -13.31 -2.31
C ASN A 183 -14.32 -12.17 -1.41
N PHE A 184 -14.60 -10.92 -1.80
CA PHE A 184 -14.25 -9.74 -1.01
C PHE A 184 -15.44 -9.32 -0.16
N ASP A 185 -15.26 -9.22 1.16
CA ASP A 185 -16.32 -8.73 2.05
C ASP A 185 -16.39 -7.21 2.00
N TYR A 186 -17.26 -6.65 1.17
CA TYR A 186 -17.47 -5.21 1.06
C TYR A 186 -17.93 -4.55 2.38
N LYS A 187 -18.40 -5.31 3.38
CA LYS A 187 -18.83 -4.76 4.66
C LYS A 187 -17.66 -4.16 5.46
N GLN A 188 -16.44 -4.62 5.22
CA GLN A 188 -15.24 -4.07 5.86
C GLN A 188 -14.90 -2.64 5.39
N ILE A 189 -15.42 -2.23 4.22
CA ILE A 189 -15.24 -0.89 3.68
C ILE A 189 -16.32 0.05 4.24
N PRO A 190 -15.98 1.26 4.70
CA PRO A 190 -16.96 2.26 5.10
C PRO A 190 -17.95 2.57 3.96
N LYS A 191 -19.24 2.71 4.29
CA LYS A 191 -20.33 2.82 3.30
C LYS A 191 -20.07 3.89 2.22
N LYS A 192 -19.48 5.03 2.59
CA LYS A 192 -19.19 6.15 1.67
C LYS A 192 -18.16 5.80 0.59
N TRP A 193 -17.29 4.83 0.83
CA TRP A 193 -16.23 4.41 -0.12
C TRP A 193 -16.59 3.17 -0.94
N ARG A 194 -17.64 2.43 -0.58
CA ARG A 194 -18.00 1.18 -1.28
C ARG A 194 -18.27 1.35 -2.77
N LYS A 195 -18.77 2.51 -3.20
CA LYS A 195 -19.07 2.82 -4.61
C LYS A 195 -17.85 2.73 -5.54
N TYR A 196 -16.63 2.80 -5.01
CA TYR A 196 -15.41 2.73 -5.80
C TYR A 196 -14.97 1.29 -6.10
N PHE A 197 -15.53 0.28 -5.42
CA PHE A 197 -15.15 -1.11 -5.57
C PHE A 197 -16.11 -1.82 -6.54
N LEU A 198 -15.58 -2.35 -7.63
CA LEU A 198 -16.37 -3.01 -8.66
C LEU A 198 -16.64 -4.48 -8.30
N ASP A 199 -17.89 -4.91 -8.42
CA ASP A 199 -18.23 -6.33 -8.24
C ASP A 199 -17.69 -7.22 -9.37
N LYS A 200 -17.60 -6.66 -10.59
CA LYS A 200 -17.07 -7.33 -11.78
C LYS A 200 -16.24 -6.37 -12.61
N PRO A 201 -15.24 -6.86 -13.35
CA PRO A 201 -14.51 -6.04 -14.30
C PRO A 201 -15.44 -5.42 -15.34
N ILE A 202 -15.21 -4.15 -15.66
CA ILE A 202 -15.94 -3.45 -16.72
C ILE A 202 -15.10 -3.56 -18.00
N SER A 203 -15.71 -4.05 -19.08
CA SER A 203 -15.18 -3.91 -20.45
C SER A 203 -15.84 -2.72 -21.15
N ILE A 204 -15.04 -1.88 -21.80
CA ILE A 204 -15.46 -0.65 -22.46
C ILE A 204 -14.69 -0.49 -23.78
N GLU A 205 -15.25 0.23 -24.74
CA GLU A 205 -14.64 0.47 -26.05
C GLU A 205 -14.56 1.98 -26.33
N ILE A 206 -13.47 2.41 -26.97
CA ILE A 206 -13.37 3.76 -27.52
C ILE A 206 -14.29 3.86 -28.73
N ASN A 207 -15.44 4.51 -28.55
CA ASN A 207 -16.46 4.67 -29.56
C ASN A 207 -16.09 5.76 -30.59
N LYS A 208 -15.56 6.89 -30.09
CA LYS A 208 -15.42 8.09 -30.92
C LYS A 208 -14.25 8.96 -30.51
N LEU A 209 -13.58 9.56 -31.50
CA LEU A 209 -12.70 10.71 -31.30
C LEU A 209 -13.53 12.00 -31.31
N LEU A 210 -13.46 12.78 -30.24
CA LEU A 210 -14.16 14.06 -30.11
C LEU A 210 -13.30 15.21 -30.62
N LYS A 211 -12.04 15.24 -30.18
CA LYS A 211 -11.08 16.30 -30.51
C LYS A 211 -9.67 15.72 -30.64
N VAL A 212 -8.90 16.23 -31.58
CA VAL A 212 -7.48 15.90 -31.76
C VAL A 212 -6.71 17.20 -31.87
N GLU A 213 -5.76 17.40 -30.98
CA GLU A 213 -4.90 18.57 -30.94
C GLU A 213 -3.45 18.16 -31.15
N ARG A 214 -2.79 18.72 -32.17
CA ARG A 214 -1.37 18.50 -32.42
C ARG A 214 -0.54 19.34 -31.47
N ILE A 215 0.44 18.73 -30.81
CA ILE A 215 1.39 19.42 -29.94
C ILE A 215 2.81 19.09 -30.36
N LYS A 216 3.59 20.14 -30.57
CA LYS A 216 5.02 20.05 -30.87
C LYS A 216 5.74 21.15 -30.09
N ASP A 217 6.44 20.75 -29.05
CA ASP A 217 7.31 21.61 -28.25
C ASP A 217 8.64 20.88 -27.94
N GLU A 218 9.45 21.44 -27.05
CA GLU A 218 10.75 20.87 -26.66
C GLU A 218 10.63 19.50 -25.97
N TYR A 219 9.51 19.23 -25.31
CA TYR A 219 9.31 18.07 -24.45
C TYR A 219 8.35 17.03 -25.05
N ALA A 220 7.47 17.44 -25.97
CA ALA A 220 6.44 16.60 -26.54
C ALA A 220 6.30 16.78 -28.06
N ASP A 221 6.12 15.66 -28.74
CA ASP A 221 5.87 15.62 -30.18
C ASP A 221 4.79 14.58 -30.51
N GLY A 222 3.53 14.99 -30.42
CA GLY A 222 2.37 14.10 -30.53
C GLY A 222 1.02 14.78 -30.65
N PHE A 223 -0.01 14.09 -30.18
CA PHE A 223 -1.41 14.52 -30.19
C PHE A 223 -2.06 14.33 -28.82
N TYR A 224 -2.82 15.30 -28.34
CA TYR A 224 -3.85 15.04 -27.33
C TYR A 224 -5.17 14.71 -28.03
N CYS A 225 -5.72 13.55 -27.69
CA CYS A 225 -6.95 13.02 -28.26
C CYS A 225 -8.00 12.94 -27.15
N GLN A 226 -9.06 13.76 -27.25
CA GLN A 226 -10.25 13.57 -26.42
C GLN A 226 -11.11 12.49 -27.05
N VAL A 227 -11.41 11.45 -26.28
CA VAL A 227 -12.18 10.30 -26.76
C VAL A 227 -13.40 10.05 -25.89
N GLU A 228 -14.44 9.54 -26.53
CA GLU A 228 -15.65 9.04 -25.87
C GLU A 228 -15.59 7.51 -25.81
N LEU A 229 -15.96 6.99 -24.66
CA LEU A 229 -16.06 5.58 -24.35
C LEU A 229 -17.55 5.20 -24.20
N ASN A 230 -17.90 3.97 -24.58
CA ASN A 230 -19.28 3.50 -24.70
C ASN A 230 -19.99 3.07 -23.38
N LYS A 231 -19.46 3.46 -22.21
CA LYS A 231 -20.07 3.21 -20.90
C LYS A 231 -19.93 4.40 -19.98
N GLY A 232 -20.88 4.54 -19.05
CA GLY A 232 -20.97 5.69 -18.15
C GLY A 232 -21.39 5.31 -16.73
N GLU A 233 -22.00 6.25 -16.02
CA GLU A 233 -22.38 6.08 -14.60
C GLU A 233 -23.33 4.90 -14.38
N LYS A 234 -24.25 4.65 -15.33
CA LYS A 234 -25.16 3.50 -15.25
C LYS A 234 -24.42 2.16 -15.21
N ASP A 235 -23.20 2.13 -15.76
CA ASP A 235 -22.33 0.96 -15.83
C ASP A 235 -21.30 0.95 -14.69
N SER A 236 -21.49 1.80 -13.66
CA SER A 236 -20.56 2.00 -12.53
C SER A 236 -19.19 2.58 -12.94
N VAL A 237 -19.13 3.30 -14.06
CA VAL A 237 -17.96 4.11 -14.42
C VAL A 237 -17.99 5.41 -13.63
N PHE A 238 -16.83 5.84 -13.10
CA PHE A 238 -16.67 7.07 -12.33
C PHE A 238 -15.32 7.74 -12.63
N ASN A 239 -15.18 9.02 -12.27
CA ASN A 239 -13.93 9.77 -12.44
C ASN A 239 -12.74 9.12 -11.74
N GLY A 240 -11.62 9.03 -12.46
CA GLY A 240 -10.41 8.38 -11.99
C GLY A 240 -10.45 6.85 -12.08
N LEU A 241 -11.53 6.24 -12.60
CA LEU A 241 -11.54 4.79 -12.83
C LEU A 241 -10.49 4.42 -13.88
N TYR A 242 -9.66 3.44 -13.54
CA TYR A 242 -8.54 3.01 -14.37
C TYR A 242 -8.93 1.88 -15.33
N PHE A 243 -8.58 2.04 -16.59
CA PHE A 243 -8.75 1.05 -17.64
C PHE A 243 -7.43 0.76 -18.35
N LYS A 244 -7.25 -0.47 -18.83
CA LYS A 244 -6.10 -0.87 -19.64
C LYS A 244 -6.55 -1.71 -20.83
N ASN A 245 -5.83 -1.63 -21.95
CA ASN A 245 -5.99 -2.62 -23.01
C ASN A 245 -5.31 -3.95 -22.62
N LYS A 246 -5.54 -5.01 -23.41
CA LYS A 246 -5.03 -6.36 -23.10
C LYS A 246 -3.51 -6.42 -22.93
N THR A 247 -2.78 -5.59 -23.67
CA THR A 247 -1.31 -5.53 -23.60
C THR A 247 -0.78 -4.59 -22.52
N SER A 248 -1.65 -3.88 -21.80
CA SER A 248 -1.31 -2.80 -20.85
C SER A 248 -0.45 -1.68 -21.46
N ARG A 249 -0.42 -1.53 -22.78
CA ARG A 249 0.30 -0.47 -23.50
C ARG A 249 -0.52 0.81 -23.63
N LEU A 250 -1.85 0.70 -23.52
CA LEU A 250 -2.76 1.82 -23.41
C LEU A 250 -3.45 1.71 -22.06
N THR A 251 -3.29 2.74 -21.24
CA THR A 251 -3.89 2.83 -19.91
C THR A 251 -4.52 4.19 -19.75
N LEU A 252 -5.76 4.24 -19.28
CA LEU A 252 -6.59 5.43 -19.24
C LEU A 252 -7.19 5.61 -17.85
N PHE A 253 -7.30 6.87 -17.42
CA PHE A 253 -8.11 7.27 -16.27
C PHE A 253 -9.30 8.07 -16.79
N ILE A 254 -10.49 7.84 -16.26
CA ILE A 254 -11.67 8.59 -16.69
C ILE A 254 -11.60 10.04 -16.20
N ASP A 255 -11.70 11.00 -17.13
CA ASP A 255 -11.68 12.44 -16.83
C ASP A 255 -13.07 12.94 -16.39
N SER A 256 -14.12 12.45 -17.05
CA SER A 256 -15.51 12.81 -16.78
C SER A 256 -16.48 11.70 -17.17
N THR A 257 -17.64 11.67 -16.53
CA THR A 257 -18.72 10.71 -16.82
C THR A 257 -20.03 11.41 -17.17
N SER A 258 -20.83 10.71 -17.97
CA SER A 258 -22.25 10.97 -18.17
C SER A 258 -23.02 9.68 -17.86
N GLN A 259 -24.34 9.70 -17.95
CA GLN A 259 -25.16 8.51 -17.67
C GLN A 259 -24.77 7.28 -18.51
N ASN A 260 -24.46 7.49 -19.80
CA ASN A 260 -24.25 6.41 -20.76
C ASN A 260 -22.81 6.27 -21.27
N ASN A 261 -22.05 7.37 -21.23
CA ASN A 261 -20.72 7.46 -21.82
C ASN A 261 -19.73 8.05 -20.81
N SER A 262 -18.44 7.86 -21.06
CA SER A 262 -17.36 8.49 -20.31
C SER A 262 -16.30 9.05 -21.23
N TYR A 263 -15.49 9.96 -20.72
CA TYR A 263 -14.56 10.74 -21.53
C TYR A 263 -13.15 10.70 -20.95
N VAL A 264 -12.15 10.68 -21.83
CA VAL A 264 -10.74 10.70 -21.45
C VAL A 264 -9.89 11.39 -22.49
N THR A 265 -8.81 12.03 -22.03
CA THR A 265 -7.77 12.62 -22.84
C THR A 265 -6.57 11.67 -22.92
N VAL A 266 -6.14 11.35 -24.14
CA VAL A 266 -5.04 10.41 -24.42
C VAL A 266 -3.93 11.13 -25.17
N TYR A 267 -2.69 11.03 -24.68
CA TYR A 267 -1.53 11.43 -25.46
C TYR A 267 -1.07 10.30 -26.40
N MET A 268 -0.78 10.64 -27.64
CA MET A 268 -0.22 9.73 -28.63
C MET A 268 1.00 10.36 -29.30
N SER A 269 2.05 9.59 -29.57
CA SER A 269 3.19 10.10 -30.35
C SER A 269 2.79 10.43 -31.79
N LYS A 270 3.55 11.35 -32.43
CA LYS A 270 3.27 11.81 -33.80
C LYS A 270 3.21 10.69 -34.85
N ASP A 271 3.90 9.57 -34.61
CA ASP A 271 3.99 8.45 -35.54
C ASP A 271 2.77 7.52 -35.49
N LYS A 272 1.83 7.79 -34.58
CA LYS A 272 0.58 7.04 -34.44
C LYS A 272 -0.55 7.82 -35.09
N ASN A 273 -1.47 7.09 -35.72
CA ASN A 273 -2.71 7.65 -36.23
C ASN A 273 -3.76 7.68 -35.11
N PRO A 274 -4.27 8.86 -34.67
CA PRO A 274 -5.32 8.94 -33.64
C PRO A 274 -6.54 8.07 -33.92
N LYS A 275 -6.92 7.88 -35.19
CA LYS A 275 -8.07 7.04 -35.59
C LYS A 275 -7.90 5.57 -35.19
N SER A 276 -6.67 5.11 -34.94
CA SER A 276 -6.40 3.75 -34.45
C SER A 276 -6.86 3.50 -33.02
N LEU A 277 -7.27 4.55 -32.28
CA LEU A 277 -7.87 4.41 -30.96
C LEU A 277 -9.29 3.83 -31.03
N ILE A 278 -10.05 4.14 -32.07
CA ILE A 278 -11.46 3.71 -32.19
C ILE A 278 -11.50 2.18 -32.28
N GLY A 279 -12.40 1.56 -31.52
CA GLY A 279 -12.55 0.10 -31.49
C GLY A 279 -11.64 -0.61 -30.49
N ILE A 280 -10.74 0.10 -29.80
CA ILE A 280 -9.91 -0.53 -28.77
C ILE A 280 -10.78 -0.88 -27.57
N GLU A 281 -10.86 -2.17 -27.26
CA GLU A 281 -11.40 -2.67 -25.99
C GLU A 281 -10.42 -2.41 -24.85
N LEU A 282 -10.96 -1.88 -23.76
CA LEU A 282 -10.29 -1.65 -22.49
C LEU A 282 -11.06 -2.35 -21.38
N ARG A 283 -10.34 -2.81 -20.36
CA ARG A 283 -10.96 -3.39 -19.17
C ARG A 283 -10.33 -2.82 -17.91
N THR A 284 -11.11 -2.75 -16.83
CA THR A 284 -10.56 -2.50 -15.50
C THR A 284 -9.62 -3.65 -15.12
N ARG A 285 -10.06 -4.91 -15.35
CA ARG A 285 -9.25 -6.13 -15.22
C ARG A 285 -9.49 -7.10 -16.38
N TRP A 286 -8.44 -7.74 -16.91
CA TRP A 286 -8.53 -8.65 -18.06
C TRP A 286 -8.80 -10.10 -17.66
N GLU A 287 -8.23 -10.54 -16.55
CA GLU A 287 -8.46 -11.83 -15.86
C GLU A 287 -8.34 -11.55 -14.36
#